data_AF-A0A7K4FDB7-F1
#
_entry.id   AF-A0A7K4FDB7-F1
#
_cell.length_a   1.000
_cell.length_b   1.000
_cell.length_c   1.000
_cell.angle_alpha   90.00
_cell.angle_beta   90.00
_cell.angle_gamma   90.00
#
_symmetry.space_group_name_H-M   'P 1'
#
loop_
_entity.id
_entity.type
_entity.pdbx_description
1 polymer ?
#
loop_
_entity_poly.entity_id
_entity_poly.type
_entity_poly.pdbx_seq_one_letter_code
_entity_poly.pdbx_strand_id
1 'polypeptide(L)'
;VDLAKESMERHSRIYKLEDTHYEPKVHYAEEAEVNEKLSQALIKSLEWGDKIPTGVFYQNELISPYEIRLKDKIPNYLENPPALQTISENGLPTTDVSGILDSLEV
;
A
#
# COMPACT_ATOMS: atom_id res chain seq x y z
N VAL A 1 -23.08 21.07 24.07
CA VAL A 1 -21.90 20.20 24.26
C VAL A 1 -20.70 21.11 24.29
N ASP A 2 -19.93 21.13 25.37
CA ASP A 2 -18.78 22.03 25.50
C ASP A 2 -17.59 21.46 24.72
N LEU A 3 -17.46 21.94 23.47
CA LEU A 3 -16.47 21.48 22.49
C LEU A 3 -15.03 21.62 23.01
N ALA A 4 -14.76 22.60 23.89
CA ALA A 4 -13.43 22.82 24.45
C ALA A 4 -13.06 21.74 25.48
N LYS A 5 -14.01 21.36 26.34
CA LYS A 5 -13.83 20.27 27.32
C LYS A 5 -13.64 18.92 26.62
N GLU A 6 -14.42 18.66 25.57
CA GLU A 6 -14.32 17.43 24.79
C GLU A 6 -12.99 17.34 24.01
N SER A 7 -12.48 18.46 23.51
CA SER A 7 -11.16 18.53 22.86
C SER A 7 -10.02 18.25 23.85
N MET A 8 -10.04 18.83 25.05
CA MET A 8 -9.05 18.56 26.10
C MET A 8 -9.05 17.09 26.54
N GLU A 9 -10.23 16.48 26.73
CA GLU A 9 -10.36 15.07 27.07
C GLU A 9 -9.87 14.14 25.94
N ARG A 10 -10.00 14.52 24.67
CA ARG A 10 -9.43 13.74 23.54
C ARG A 10 -7.91 13.81 23.52
N HIS A 11 -7.30 14.98 23.72
CA HIS A 11 -5.84 15.13 23.73
C HIS A 11 -5.16 14.33 24.86
N SER A 12 -5.85 14.13 25.98
CA SER A 12 -5.33 13.32 27.10
C SER A 12 -5.31 11.81 26.82
N ARG A 13 -6.10 11.32 25.86
CA ARG A 13 -6.31 9.88 25.61
C ARG A 13 -5.50 9.37 24.42
N ILE A 14 -5.08 10.27 23.53
CA ILE A 14 -4.29 9.93 22.36
C ILE A 14 -2.84 9.68 22.77
N TYR A 15 -2.27 8.56 22.30
CA TYR A 15 -0.84 8.28 22.41
C TYR A 15 -0.28 7.79 21.08
N LYS A 16 1.00 8.03 20.85
CA LYS A 16 1.71 7.57 19.66
C LYS A 16 2.32 6.21 19.93
N LEU A 17 2.14 5.27 19.02
CA LEU A 17 2.76 3.95 19.12
C LEU A 17 4.30 4.05 19.04
N GLU A 18 4.82 5.02 18.28
CA GLU A 18 6.25 5.29 18.11
C GLU A 18 6.94 5.75 19.40
N ASP A 19 6.19 6.33 20.34
CA ASP A 19 6.71 6.75 21.65
C ASP A 19 6.71 5.58 22.66
N THR A 20 6.36 4.36 22.22
CA THR A 20 6.33 3.14 23.02
C THR A 20 7.29 2.08 22.46
N HIS A 21 7.35 0.90 23.07
CA HIS A 21 8.11 -0.24 22.55
C HIS A 21 7.36 -1.04 21.47
N TYR A 22 6.42 -0.40 20.77
CA TYR A 22 5.64 -1.04 19.73
C TYR A 22 6.45 -1.13 18.44
N GLU A 23 6.62 -2.35 17.92
CA GLU A 23 7.38 -2.61 16.69
C GLU A 23 6.44 -3.09 15.57
N PRO A 24 6.01 -2.21 14.65
CA PRO A 24 5.06 -2.55 13.59
C PRO A 24 5.68 -3.27 12.38
N LYS A 25 7.01 -3.26 12.25
CA LYS A 25 7.68 -3.77 11.04
C LYS A 25 7.79 -5.29 11.05
N VAL A 26 7.44 -5.91 9.92
CA VAL A 26 7.74 -7.31 9.63
C VAL A 26 9.16 -7.40 9.06
N HIS A 27 10.01 -8.25 9.64
CA HIS A 27 11.41 -8.39 9.28
C HIS A 27 11.68 -9.57 8.34
N TYR A 28 10.93 -10.67 8.47
CA TYR A 28 11.09 -11.88 7.68
C TYR A 28 9.73 -12.47 7.26
N ALA A 29 9.72 -13.22 6.16
CA ALA A 29 8.49 -13.71 5.53
C ALA A 29 7.93 -14.99 6.20
N GLU A 30 8.31 -15.24 7.46
CA GLU A 30 7.82 -16.39 8.22
C GLU A 30 6.40 -16.14 8.70
N GLU A 31 5.52 -17.12 8.52
CA GLU A 31 4.12 -17.02 8.89
C GLU A 31 3.92 -16.65 10.37
N ALA A 32 4.79 -17.16 11.26
CA ALA A 32 4.73 -16.85 12.68
C ALA A 32 4.89 -15.35 12.97
N GLU A 33 5.88 -14.68 12.36
CA GLU A 33 6.09 -13.24 12.55
C GLU A 33 4.98 -12.43 11.92
N VAL A 34 4.58 -12.76 10.68
CA VAL A 34 3.49 -12.06 9.99
C VAL A 34 2.21 -12.10 10.83
N ASN A 35 1.85 -13.28 11.34
CA ASN A 35 0.67 -13.45 12.17
C ASN A 35 0.81 -12.74 13.51
N GLU A 36 1.99 -12.75 14.14
CA GLU A 36 2.25 -12.02 15.38
C GLU A 36 2.03 -10.52 15.19
N LYS A 37 2.66 -9.91 14.17
CA LYS A 37 2.55 -8.47 13.89
C LYS A 37 1.14 -8.07 13.51
N LEU A 38 0.44 -8.88 12.71
CA LEU A 38 -0.98 -8.65 12.38
C LEU A 38 -1.87 -8.74 13.63
N SER A 39 -1.64 -9.71 14.51
CA SER A 39 -2.41 -9.86 15.74
C SER A 39 -2.20 -8.68 16.69
N GLN A 40 -0.95 -8.21 16.85
CA GLN A 40 -0.62 -7.02 17.63
C GLN A 40 -1.30 -5.77 17.07
N ALA A 41 -1.26 -5.58 15.76
CA ALA A 41 -1.93 -4.48 15.08
C ALA A 41 -3.45 -4.51 15.29
N LEU A 42 -4.07 -5.69 15.21
CA LEU A 42 -5.49 -5.87 15.47
C LEU A 42 -5.84 -5.49 16.92
N ILE A 43 -5.09 -5.99 17.91
CA ILE A 43 -5.29 -5.67 19.33
C ILE A 43 -5.23 -4.15 19.54
N LYS A 44 -4.21 -3.48 18.98
CA LYS A 44 -4.09 -2.02 19.07
C LYS A 44 -5.22 -1.28 18.36
N SER A 45 -5.68 -1.76 17.20
CA SER A 45 -6.77 -1.12 16.46
C SER A 45 -8.12 -1.16 17.21
N LEU A 46 -8.26 -2.09 18.15
CA LEU A 46 -9.46 -2.23 18.99
C LEU A 46 -9.40 -1.38 20.27
N GLU A 47 -8.26 -0.75 20.59
CA GLU A 47 -8.16 0.16 21.74
C GLU A 47 -8.99 1.43 21.48
N TRP A 48 -10.03 1.62 22.29
CA TRP A 48 -10.91 2.78 22.25
C TRP A 48 -11.39 3.15 23.65
N GLY A 49 -11.85 4.39 23.84
CA GLY A 49 -12.26 4.88 25.16
C GLY A 49 -11.10 5.60 25.85
N ASP A 50 -10.49 4.97 26.85
CA ASP A 50 -9.51 5.61 27.75
C ASP A 50 -8.16 5.90 27.10
N LYS A 51 -7.77 5.09 26.11
CA LYS A 51 -6.56 5.27 25.31
C LYS A 51 -6.89 5.06 23.84
N ILE A 52 -6.33 5.92 22.99
CA ILE A 52 -6.51 5.89 21.55
C ILE A 52 -5.11 5.88 20.93
N PRO A 53 -4.62 4.73 20.45
CA PRO A 53 -3.34 4.66 19.76
C PRO A 53 -3.42 5.37 18.41
N THR A 54 -2.32 6.01 18.05
CA THR A 54 -2.10 6.63 16.73
C THR A 54 -0.71 6.25 16.25
N GLY A 55 -0.48 6.31 14.93
CA GLY A 55 0.81 5.96 14.33
C GLY A 55 0.73 4.77 13.38
N VAL A 56 1.87 4.10 13.19
CA VAL A 56 1.98 2.90 12.34
C VAL A 56 1.62 1.66 13.15
N PHE A 57 0.55 0.98 12.76
CA PHE A 57 0.09 -0.25 13.42
C PHE A 57 0.74 -1.49 12.81
N TYR A 58 1.01 -1.49 11.51
CA TYR A 58 1.56 -2.63 10.80
C TYR A 58 2.26 -2.16 9.52
N GLN A 59 3.44 -2.71 9.25
CA GLN A 59 4.19 -2.44 8.02
C GLN A 59 4.89 -3.70 7.53
N ASN A 60 4.51 -4.16 6.34
CA ASN A 60 5.12 -5.31 5.68
C ASN A 60 5.61 -4.92 4.29
N GLU A 61 6.92 -4.69 4.19
CA GLU A 61 7.61 -4.30 2.94
C GLU A 61 8.16 -5.52 2.17
N LEU A 62 7.95 -6.74 2.68
CA LEU A 62 8.41 -7.97 2.04
C LEU A 62 7.50 -8.39 0.88
N ILE A 63 6.25 -7.93 0.89
CA ILE A 63 5.29 -8.19 -0.17
C ILE A 63 5.58 -7.24 -1.33
N SER A 64 5.92 -7.81 -2.48
CA SER A 64 6.16 -7.02 -3.70
C SER A 64 4.94 -6.17 -4.06
N PRO A 65 5.08 -4.85 -4.26
CA PRO A 65 4.02 -3.99 -4.76
C PRO A 65 3.47 -4.45 -6.12
N TYR A 66 2.25 -4.04 -6.47
CA TYR A 66 1.59 -4.52 -7.69
C TYR A 66 2.33 -4.12 -8.96
N GLU A 67 2.87 -2.91 -8.99
CA GLU A 67 3.70 -2.36 -10.07
C GLU A 67 4.97 -3.18 -10.32
N ILE A 68 5.54 -3.81 -9.28
CA ILE A 68 6.67 -4.72 -9.44
C ILE A 68 6.20 -6.03 -10.06
N ARG A 69 5.06 -6.57 -9.61
CA ARG A 69 4.46 -7.79 -10.16
C ARG A 69 4.02 -7.63 -11.62
N LEU A 70 3.69 -6.41 -12.06
CA LEU A 70 3.36 -6.15 -13.47
C LEU A 70 4.54 -6.43 -14.41
N LYS A 71 5.78 -6.36 -13.93
CA LYS A 71 6.97 -6.72 -14.73
C LYS A 71 6.95 -8.18 -15.19
N ASP A 72 6.32 -9.07 -14.43
CA ASP A 72 6.21 -10.49 -14.81
C ASP A 72 5.36 -10.70 -16.07
N LYS A 73 4.53 -9.73 -16.43
CA LYS A 73 3.67 -9.73 -17.63
C LYS A 73 4.08 -8.70 -18.67
N ILE A 74 4.58 -7.56 -18.23
CA ILE A 74 4.98 -6.42 -19.06
C ILE A 74 6.40 -6.01 -18.62
N PRO A 75 7.46 -6.60 -19.19
CA PRO A 75 8.83 -6.46 -18.68
C PRO A 75 9.32 -5.01 -18.54
N ASN A 76 8.92 -4.13 -19.47
CA ASN A 76 9.31 -2.72 -19.51
C ASN A 76 8.34 -1.78 -18.77
N TYR A 77 7.42 -2.29 -17.94
CA TYR A 77 6.36 -1.47 -17.32
C TYR A 77 6.90 -0.30 -16.47
N LEU A 78 8.00 -0.49 -15.74
CA LEU A 78 8.60 0.57 -14.92
C LEU A 78 9.39 1.60 -15.75
N GLU A 79 9.91 1.18 -16.90
CA GLU A 79 10.74 2.01 -17.78
C GLU A 79 9.89 2.82 -18.77
N ASN A 80 8.80 2.23 -19.24
CA ASN A 80 7.87 2.81 -20.22
C ASN A 80 6.41 2.61 -19.79
N PRO A 81 5.99 3.20 -18.66
CA PRO A 81 4.62 3.08 -18.16
C PRO A 81 3.62 3.71 -19.13
N PRO A 82 2.33 3.32 -19.09
CA PRO A 82 1.32 3.77 -20.06
C PRO A 82 1.25 5.29 -20.26
N ALA A 83 1.45 6.06 -19.20
CA ALA A 83 1.40 7.53 -19.25
C ALA A 83 2.56 8.17 -20.04
N LEU A 84 3.67 7.44 -20.24
CA LEU A 84 4.86 7.93 -20.95
C LEU A 84 5.00 7.34 -22.35
N GLN A 85 4.11 6.41 -22.74
CA GLN A 85 4.18 5.79 -24.05
C GLN A 85 3.80 6.79 -25.14
N THR A 86 4.62 6.84 -26.20
CA THR A 86 4.26 7.59 -27.41
C THR A 86 3.24 6.77 -28.20
N ILE A 87 1.97 7.18 -28.15
CA ILE A 87 0.85 6.50 -28.81
C ILE A 87 0.54 7.03 -30.21
N SER A 88 1.06 8.22 -30.55
CA SER A 88 0.82 8.85 -31.84
C SER A 88 1.96 9.77 -32.25
N GLU A 89 2.21 9.85 -33.55
CA GLU A 89 3.12 10.80 -34.17
C GLU A 89 2.39 11.47 -35.35
N ASN A 90 2.41 12.81 -35.41
CA ASN A 90 1.71 13.59 -36.44
C ASN A 90 0.20 13.25 -36.59
N GLY A 91 -0.46 12.87 -35.50
CA GLY A 91 -1.89 12.50 -35.48
C GLY A 91 -2.17 11.07 -35.97
N LEU A 92 -1.15 10.28 -36.28
CA LEU A 92 -1.27 8.87 -36.67
C LEU A 92 -0.82 7.96 -35.52
N PRO A 93 -1.44 6.78 -35.33
CA PRO A 93 -1.01 5.83 -34.31
C PRO A 93 0.37 5.26 -34.62
N THR A 94 1.18 5.06 -33.58
CA THR A 94 2.53 4.48 -33.68
C THR A 94 2.57 2.97 -33.44
N THR A 95 1.49 2.39 -32.92
CA THR A 95 1.41 0.96 -32.59
C THR A 95 1.19 0.11 -33.84
N ASP A 96 2.08 -0.86 -34.06
CA ASP A 96 1.90 -1.90 -35.06
C ASP A 96 0.95 -2.99 -34.54
N VAL A 97 -0.12 -3.24 -35.28
CA VAL A 97 -1.14 -4.25 -34.97
C VAL A 97 -1.18 -5.39 -36.00
N SER A 98 -0.26 -5.42 -36.98
CA SER A 98 -0.25 -6.43 -38.05
C SER A 98 -0.27 -7.85 -37.50
N GLY A 99 0.51 -8.16 -36.46
CA GLY A 99 0.52 -9.50 -35.86
C GLY A 99 -0.84 -9.93 -35.26
N ILE A 100 -1.67 -8.98 -34.80
CA ILE A 100 -3.03 -9.28 -34.36
C ILE A 100 -3.92 -9.58 -35.57
N LEU A 101 -3.80 -8.78 -36.64
CA LEU A 101 -4.59 -8.96 -37.86
C LEU A 101 -4.26 -10.28 -38.57
N ASP A 102 -2.98 -10.63 -38.68
CA ASP A 102 -2.52 -11.88 -39.27
C ASP A 102 -3.09 -13.10 -38.53
N SER A 103 -3.27 -13.00 -37.21
CA SER A 103 -3.85 -14.08 -36.39
C SER A 103 -5.35 -14.31 -36.64
N LEU A 104 -6.02 -13.36 -37.31
CA LEU A 104 -7.45 -13.40 -37.62
C LEU A 104 -7.73 -13.82 -39.06
N GLU A 105 -6.71 -13.88 -39.93
CA GLU A 105 -6.85 -14.42 -41.27
C GLU A 105 -7.07 -15.94 -41.22
N VAL A 106 -8.12 -16.42 -41.89
CA VAL A 106 -8.57 -17.82 -41.96
C VAL A 106 -8.12 -18.47 -43.27
#